data_AF-A0A2N0ZI45-F1
#
_entry.id   AF-A0A2N0ZI45-F1
#
_cell.length_a   1.000
_cell.length_b   1.000
_cell.length_c   1.000
_cell.angle_alpha   90.00
_cell.angle_beta   90.00
_cell.angle_gamma   90.00
#
_symmetry.space_group_name_H-M   'P 1'
#
loop_
_entity.id
_entity.type
_entity.pdbx_description
1 polymer ?
#
loop_
_entity_poly.entity_id
_entity_poly.type
_entity_poly.pdbx_seq_one_letter_code
_entity_poly.pdbx_strand_id
1 'polypeptide(L)' 'MRSSARVQLNVRLSKETVEKLDEIVDYYQENTKVGRVYKSDVLTDIIGKSYEIMEKQKSMNKRF' A
#
# COMPACT_ATOMS: atom_id res chain seq x y z
N MET A 1 19.15 2.00 18.36
CA MET A 1 17.83 2.50 17.96
C MET A 1 17.90 2.87 16.48
N ARG A 2 17.26 2.10 15.58
CA ARG A 2 17.13 2.52 14.17
C ARG A 2 16.11 3.65 14.16
N SER A 3 16.56 4.88 13.91
CA SER A 3 15.67 5.98 13.55
C SER A 3 14.66 5.46 12.53
N SER A 4 13.37 5.63 12.81
CA SER A 4 12.29 5.40 11.83
C SER A 4 12.39 6.50 10.77
N ALA A 5 13.49 6.49 10.02
CA ALA A 5 13.77 7.45 8.98
C ALA A 5 12.69 7.27 7.92
N ARG A 6 11.70 8.17 7.91
CA ARG A 6 10.74 8.27 6.83
C ARG A 6 11.52 8.59 5.56
N VAL A 7 11.43 7.71 4.57
CA VAL A 7 12.06 7.89 3.26
C VAL A 7 10.96 8.30 2.28
N GLN A 8 11.19 9.37 1.53
CA GLN A 8 10.31 9.76 0.43
C GLN A 8 10.68 8.97 -0.82
N LEU A 9 9.71 8.28 -1.39
CA LEU A 9 9.84 7.59 -2.67
C LEU A 9 9.10 8.39 -3.75
N ASN A 10 9.83 8.83 -4.78
CA ASN A 10 9.23 9.47 -5.95
C ASN A 10 8.92 8.39 -6.99
N VAL A 11 7.64 8.16 -7.25
CA VAL A 11 7.18 7.15 -8.23
C VAL A 11 6.53 7.81 -9.43
N ARG A 12 6.75 7.24 -10.62
CA ARG A 12 5.98 7.55 -11.82
C ARG A 12 5.02 6.40 -12.07
N LEU A 13 3.74 6.70 -12.17
CA LEU A 13 2.67 5.73 -12.40
C LEU A 13 1.95 6.06 -13.70
N SER A 14 1.40 5.05 -14.37
CA SER A 14 0.51 5.30 -15.51
C SER A 14 -0.77 5.99 -15.03
N LYS A 15 -1.45 6.67 -15.95
CA LYS A 15 -2.73 7.34 -15.65
C LYS A 15 -3.75 6.35 -15.07
N GLU A 16 -3.87 5.18 -15.70
CA GLU A 16 -4.77 4.11 -15.26
C GLU A 16 -4.46 3.63 -13.84
N THR A 17 -3.18 3.51 -13.47
CA THR A 17 -2.80 3.12 -12.10
C THR A 17 -3.15 4.21 -11.09
N VAL A 18 -3.01 5.49 -11.45
CA VAL A 18 -3.42 6.60 -10.58
C VAL A 18 -4.94 6.61 -10.39
N GLU A 19 -5.71 6.41 -11.46
CA GLU A 19 -7.18 6.34 -11.39
C GLU A 19 -7.65 5.21 -10.47
N LYS A 20 -7.02 4.02 -10.55
CA LYS A 20 -7.30 2.91 -9.62
C LYS A 20 -6.94 3.25 -8.17
N LEU A 21 -5.82 3.94 -7.95
CA LEU A 21 -5.43 4.36 -6.59
C LEU A 21 -6.45 5.35 -6.00
N ASP A 22 -7.01 6.23 -6.83
CA ASP A 22 -8.00 7.21 -6.43
C ASP A 22 -9.31 6.53 -6.02
N GLU A 23 -9.78 5.55 -6.81
CA GLU A 23 -10.95 4.74 -6.47
C GLU A 23 -10.78 3.97 -5.15
N ILE A 24 -9.58 3.42 -4.88
CA ILE A 24 -9.29 2.73 -3.61
C ILE A 24 -9.32 3.73 -2.44
N VAL A 25 -8.79 4.95 -2.63
CA VAL A 25 -8.84 6.00 -1.61
C VAL A 25 -10.29 6.39 -1.32
N ASP A 26 -11.11 6.57 -2.34
CA ASP A 26 -12.53 6.91 -2.18
C ASP A 26 -13.26 5.80 -1.41
N TYR A 27 -13.04 4.53 -1.80
CA TYR A 27 -13.57 3.39 -1.07
C TYR A 27 -13.14 3.39 0.41
N TYR A 28 -11.87 3.67 0.72
CA TYR A 28 -11.40 3.73 2.11
C TYR A 28 -12.01 4.92 2.83
N GLN A 29 -12.16 6.07 2.17
CA GLN A 29 -12.73 7.28 2.74
C GLN A 29 -14.20 7.10 3.12
N GLU A 30 -15.00 6.45 2.27
CA GLU A 30 -16.40 6.12 2.53
C GLU A 30 -16.56 5.19 3.75
N ASN A 31 -15.61 4.28 3.93
CA ASN A 31 -15.62 3.30 5.02
C ASN A 31 -14.89 3.80 6.29
N THR A 32 -14.27 4.98 6.23
CA THR A 32 -13.56 5.59 7.37
C THR A 32 -14.48 6.55 8.12
N LYS A 33 -14.79 6.22 9.38
CA LYS A 33 -15.71 7.02 10.21
C LYS A 33 -15.15 8.39 10.61
N VAL A 34 -13.83 8.54 10.70
CA VAL A 34 -13.16 9.78 11.13
C VAL A 34 -11.81 9.91 10.43
N GLY A 35 -11.53 11.10 9.89
CA GLY A 35 -10.24 11.44 9.28
C GLY A 35 -10.25 11.39 7.76
N ARG A 36 -9.19 11.96 7.17
CA ARG A 36 -8.97 11.99 5.73
C ARG A 36 -8.03 10.85 5.34
N VAL A 37 -8.39 10.13 4.29
CA VAL A 37 -7.55 9.09 3.70
C VAL A 37 -6.65 9.73 2.64
N TYR A 38 -5.33 9.50 2.73
CA TYR A 38 -4.36 10.01 1.77
C TYR A 38 -3.85 8.90 0.85
N LYS A 39 -3.59 9.25 -0.42
CA LYS A 39 -3.01 8.34 -1.42
C LYS A 39 -1.71 7.68 -0.96
N SER A 40 -0.87 8.41 -0.21
CA SER A 40 0.39 7.89 0.33
C SER A 40 0.17 6.77 1.36
N ASP A 41 -0.86 6.91 2.18
CA ASP A 41 -1.17 5.95 3.25
C ASP A 41 -1.75 4.68 2.63
N VAL A 42 -2.66 4.83 1.66
CA VAL A 42 -3.21 3.71 0.88
C VAL A 42 -2.11 2.99 0.10
N LEU A 43 -1.21 3.72 -0.57
CA LEU A 43 -0.10 3.10 -1.29
C LEU A 43 0.83 2.32 -0.36
N THR A 44 1.11 2.86 0.83
CA THR A 44 1.93 2.19 1.85
C THR A 44 1.26 0.89 2.32
N ASP A 45 -0.04 0.92 2.58
CA ASP A 45 -0.83 -0.24 2.97
C ASP A 45 -0.87 -1.33 1.88
N ILE A 46 -1.08 -0.95 0.62
CA ILE A 46 -1.03 -1.87 -0.53
C ILE A 46 0.32 -2.57 -0.62
N ILE A 47 1.42 -1.83 -0.45
CA ILE A 47 2.78 -2.40 -0.47
C ILE A 47 2.96 -3.39 0.69
N GLY A 48 2.51 -3.04 1.90
CA GLY A 48 2.57 -3.91 3.07
C GLY A 48 1.83 -5.23 2.86
N LYS A 49 0.56 -5.15 2.42
CA LYS A 49 -0.27 -6.34 2.11
C LYS A 49 0.35 -7.20 1.01
N SER A 50 0.87 -6.58 -0.05
CA SER A 50 1.53 -7.29 -1.15
C SER A 50 2.80 -8.00 -0.68
N TYR A 51 3.58 -7.38 0.21
CA TYR A 51 4.76 -7.97 0.81
C TYR A 51 4.41 -9.20 1.66
N GLU A 52 3.36 -9.12 2.49
CA GLU A 52 2.91 -10.26 3.29
C GLU A 52 2.48 -11.46 2.43
N ILE A 53 1.77 -11.20 1.32
CA ILE A 53 1.38 -12.25 0.36
C ILE A 53 2.63 -12.91 -0.24
N MET A 54 3.62 -12.11 -0.65
CA MET A 54 4.88 -12.61 -1.18
C MET A 54 5.62 -13.49 -0.16
N GLU A 55 5.72 -13.05 1.10
CA GLU A 55 6.38 -13.85 2.16
C GLU A 55 5.62 -15.16 2.44
N LYS A 56 4.29 -15.13 2.45
CA LYS A 56 3.47 -16.36 2.54
C LYS A 56 3.78 -17.32 1.40
N GLN A 57 3.82 -16.84 0.15
CA GLN A 57 4.17 -17.66 -1.02
C GLN A 57 5.59 -18.25 -0.93
N LYS A 58 6.58 -17.45 -0.52
CA LYS A 58 7.96 -17.95 -0.30
C LYS A 58 8.01 -19.05 0.75
N SER A 59 7.26 -18.91 1.84
CA SER A 59 7.24 -19.89 2.92
C SER A 59 6.62 -21.23 2.50
N MET A 60 5.59 -21.18 1.65
CA MET A 60 4.95 -22.37 1.08
C MET A 60 5.88 -23.07 0.10
N ASN A 61 6.53 -22.33 -0.80
CA ASN A 61 7.46 -22.90 -1.79
C ASN A 61 8.72 -23.51 -1.18
N LYS A 62 9.10 -23.13 0.06
CA LYS A 62 10.21 -23.75 0.80
C LYS A 62 9.84 -25.05 1.52
N ARG A 63 8.54 -25.34 1.65
CA ARG A 63 8.03 -26.56 2.30
C ARG A 63 7.81 -27.72 1.32
N PHE A 64 7.90 -27.46 0.01
CA PHE A 64 7.96 -28.44 -1.07
C PHE A 64 9.39 -28.57 -1.57
#